data_AF-A0A9D7BMD4-F1
#
_entry.id   AF-A0A9D7BMD4-F1
#
_cell.length_a   1.000
_cell.length_b   1.000
_cell.length_c   1.000
_cell.angle_alpha   90.00
_cell.angle_beta   90.00
_cell.angle_gamma   90.00
#
_symmetry.space_group_name_H-M   'P 1'
#
loop_
_entity.id
_entity.type
_entity.pdbx_description
1 polymer ?
#
loop_
_entity_poly.entity_id
_entity_poly.type
_entity_poly.pdbx_seq_one_letter_code
_entity_poly.pdbx_strand_id
1 'polypeptide(L)'
;MLTSFIDFGNKNFKFSTNVIFYFAVIIIAGQILGTGTRYFNANEFETLYKPLNVVFSIMTVLMSVYLYLISTNWYIKVARISFLVISVFYFIISTIWWLNLFSAGFDVAGFRVFFAVFISFLAISFKIANLGNYNIHPAVLFIISFVFLILFGSLCLMLPAATTKSITFVQALFTATSAVTVTGLAVLDTGKDFSLFGQVIILILIQLGGLGVLTVTNIFALIFKSSTSFRNRAMMSDLIKEMGSKDTFKSLFKVISLTLLVELIGAMLIFISIVSQPSIEGNSVFFSLFHSISAFCNAGFSTFSNSLYEDSVKYNYFLQLIICWLIITGGIGYTVMINHYYILRNTVLKVLSKFKSLGIHIASIPAKSTINSRIVIRTTLILLFSGTVFFMIAEYYSTLTEHSLAGKLSFPFLIPPQQERPVLTM
;
A
#
# COMPACT_ATOMS: atom_id res chain seq x y z
N MET A 1 8.16 -32.22 -7.60
CA MET A 1 6.74 -31.94 -7.31
C MET A 1 6.57 -30.43 -7.08
N LEU A 2 6.87 -29.63 -8.11
CA LEU A 2 7.13 -28.17 -8.03
C LEU A 2 5.97 -27.32 -8.61
N THR A 3 4.80 -27.93 -8.84
CA THR A 3 3.77 -27.41 -9.76
C THR A 3 2.39 -27.15 -9.15
N SER A 4 2.20 -27.25 -7.83
CA SER A 4 0.84 -27.32 -7.27
C SER A 4 0.29 -26.06 -6.59
N PHE A 5 0.94 -24.89 -6.72
CA PHE A 5 0.34 -23.65 -6.22
C PHE A 5 -0.25 -22.81 -7.34
N ILE A 6 0.47 -22.57 -8.43
CA ILE A 6 -0.11 -21.97 -9.63
C ILE A 6 0.48 -22.75 -10.80
N ASP A 7 -0.33 -23.60 -11.43
CA ASP A 7 0.08 -24.25 -12.66
C ASP A 7 0.00 -23.23 -13.80
N PHE A 8 0.95 -22.30 -13.79
CA PHE A 8 1.17 -21.28 -14.82
C PHE A 8 1.36 -21.91 -16.23
N GLY A 9 1.67 -23.21 -16.27
CA GLY A 9 1.78 -24.04 -17.48
C GLY A 9 0.47 -24.66 -17.96
N ASN A 10 -0.62 -24.60 -17.19
CA ASN A 10 -1.91 -25.12 -17.65
C ASN A 10 -2.40 -24.30 -18.85
N LYS A 11 -2.56 -24.97 -20.01
CA LYS A 11 -3.00 -24.35 -21.27
C LYS A 11 -4.26 -23.49 -21.09
N ASN A 12 -5.20 -23.93 -20.26
CA ASN A 12 -6.45 -23.21 -20.03
C ASN A 12 -6.25 -21.94 -19.21
N PHE A 13 -5.32 -21.95 -18.24
CA PHE A 13 -4.93 -20.76 -17.47
C PHE A 13 -4.18 -19.74 -18.35
N LYS A 14 -3.29 -20.22 -19.21
CA LYS A 14 -2.54 -19.36 -20.16
C LYS A 14 -3.45 -18.74 -21.23
N PHE A 15 -4.39 -19.52 -21.75
CA PHE A 15 -5.38 -19.04 -22.73
C PHE A 15 -6.25 -17.94 -22.13
N SER A 16 -6.83 -18.21 -20.95
CA SER A 16 -7.76 -17.30 -20.31
C SER A 16 -7.10 -15.99 -19.82
N THR A 17 -5.87 -16.04 -19.31
CA THR A 17 -5.10 -14.83 -18.97
C THR A 17 -4.72 -14.00 -20.21
N ASN A 18 -4.42 -14.65 -21.35
CA ASN A 18 -4.16 -13.96 -22.61
C ASN A 18 -5.41 -13.24 -23.16
N VAL A 19 -6.58 -13.88 -23.08
CA VAL A 19 -7.84 -13.25 -23.52
C VAL A 19 -8.10 -11.97 -22.72
N ILE A 20 -8.01 -12.02 -21.39
CA ILE A 20 -8.18 -10.81 -20.56
C ILE A 20 -7.17 -9.74 -20.96
N PHE A 21 -5.90 -10.11 -21.14
CA PHE A 21 -4.86 -9.15 -21.52
C PHE A 21 -5.20 -8.40 -22.81
N TYR A 22 -5.63 -9.11 -23.86
CA TYR A 22 -5.97 -8.45 -25.12
C TYR A 22 -7.19 -7.53 -24.99
N PHE A 23 -8.24 -7.99 -24.32
CA PHE A 23 -9.41 -7.14 -24.08
C PHE A 23 -9.10 -5.94 -23.18
N ALA A 24 -8.25 -6.11 -22.17
CA ALA A 24 -7.76 -5.04 -21.31
C ALA A 24 -7.05 -3.94 -22.12
N VAL A 25 -6.16 -4.34 -23.04
CA VAL A 25 -5.47 -3.40 -23.93
C VAL A 25 -6.46 -2.65 -24.83
N ILE A 26 -7.45 -3.35 -25.40
CA ILE A 26 -8.47 -2.74 -26.27
C ILE A 26 -9.34 -1.74 -25.48
N ILE A 27 -9.72 -2.08 -24.25
CA ILE A 27 -10.51 -1.21 -23.36
C ILE A 27 -9.69 0.03 -23.01
N ILE A 28 -8.44 -0.12 -22.55
CA ILE A 28 -7.56 1.02 -22.27
C ILE A 28 -7.43 1.92 -23.49
N ALA A 29 -7.18 1.34 -24.68
CA ALA A 29 -7.08 2.10 -25.92
C ALA A 29 -8.36 2.86 -26.24
N GLY A 30 -9.53 2.20 -26.15
CA GLY A 30 -10.83 2.85 -26.35
C GLY A 30 -11.09 3.94 -25.31
N GLN A 31 -10.60 3.78 -24.09
CA GLN A 31 -10.80 4.73 -23.01
C GLN A 31 -9.92 5.97 -23.16
N ILE A 32 -8.67 5.81 -23.61
CA ILE A 32 -7.78 6.91 -24.01
C ILE A 32 -8.41 7.69 -25.18
N LEU A 33 -8.94 6.99 -26.18
CA LEU A 33 -9.64 7.61 -27.30
C LEU A 33 -10.88 8.40 -26.86
N GLY A 34 -11.69 7.83 -25.96
CA GLY A 34 -12.91 8.46 -25.45
C GLY A 34 -12.69 9.66 -24.53
N THR A 35 -11.55 9.73 -23.84
CA THR A 35 -11.23 10.81 -22.89
C THR A 35 -10.37 11.92 -23.48
N GLY A 36 -9.64 11.66 -24.57
CA GLY A 36 -8.59 12.57 -25.05
C GLY A 36 -8.72 13.06 -26.49
N THR A 37 -9.65 12.54 -27.32
CA THR A 37 -9.60 12.84 -28.76
C THR A 37 -10.89 13.43 -29.32
N ARG A 38 -10.82 14.69 -29.79
CA ARG A 38 -11.85 15.36 -30.63
C ARG A 38 -12.04 14.70 -32.01
N TYR A 39 -11.48 13.50 -32.23
CA TYR A 39 -11.36 12.87 -33.54
C TYR A 39 -12.55 11.96 -33.88
N PHE A 40 -13.34 11.51 -32.89
CA PHE A 40 -14.56 10.72 -33.12
C PHE A 40 -15.81 11.53 -32.77
N ASN A 41 -16.84 11.41 -33.60
CA ASN A 41 -18.18 11.88 -33.24
C ASN A 41 -18.63 11.16 -31.96
N ALA A 42 -19.07 11.92 -30.95
CA ALA A 42 -19.44 11.38 -29.64
C ALA A 42 -20.47 10.23 -29.73
N ASN A 43 -21.40 10.32 -30.67
CA ASN A 43 -22.44 9.30 -30.89
C ASN A 43 -21.87 7.99 -31.47
N GLU A 44 -20.90 8.04 -32.39
CA GLU A 44 -20.26 6.84 -32.96
C GLU A 44 -19.36 6.15 -31.93
N PHE A 45 -18.66 6.94 -31.11
CA PHE A 45 -17.88 6.40 -30.01
C PHE A 45 -18.78 5.73 -28.98
N GLU A 46 -19.88 6.36 -28.56
CA GLU A 46 -20.78 5.78 -27.58
C GLU A 46 -21.44 4.49 -28.08
N THR A 47 -21.91 4.45 -29.33
CA THR A 47 -22.59 3.28 -29.90
C THR A 47 -21.68 2.06 -30.01
N LEU A 48 -20.37 2.25 -30.23
CA LEU A 48 -19.42 1.15 -30.39
C LEU A 48 -18.71 0.78 -29.07
N TYR A 49 -18.42 1.77 -28.22
CA TYR A 49 -17.66 1.55 -26.98
C TYR A 49 -18.54 1.03 -25.83
N LYS A 50 -19.78 1.52 -25.67
CA LYS A 50 -20.72 1.02 -24.66
C LYS A 50 -20.85 -0.51 -24.70
N PRO A 51 -21.26 -1.15 -25.83
CA PRO A 51 -21.38 -2.62 -25.95
C PRO A 51 -20.09 -3.34 -25.60
N LEU A 52 -18.97 -2.87 -26.13
CA LEU A 52 -17.66 -3.47 -25.88
C LEU A 52 -17.30 -3.48 -24.39
N ASN A 53 -17.59 -2.38 -23.69
CA ASN A 53 -17.27 -2.22 -22.27
C ASN A 53 -18.06 -3.18 -21.37
N VAL A 54 -19.35 -3.37 -21.66
CA VAL A 54 -20.19 -4.32 -20.92
C VAL A 54 -19.76 -5.75 -21.20
N VAL A 55 -19.51 -6.10 -22.46
CA VAL A 55 -18.99 -7.43 -22.83
C VAL A 55 -17.71 -7.72 -22.08
N PHE A 56 -16.76 -6.79 -22.05
CA PHE A 56 -15.53 -6.96 -21.29
C PHE A 56 -15.78 -7.17 -19.80
N SER A 57 -16.66 -6.36 -19.19
CA SER A 57 -16.99 -6.52 -17.77
C SER A 57 -17.59 -7.89 -17.44
N ILE A 58 -18.47 -8.42 -18.30
CA ILE A 58 -19.01 -9.78 -18.15
C ILE A 58 -17.89 -10.83 -18.28
N MET A 59 -17.01 -10.70 -19.28
CA MET A 59 -15.90 -11.62 -19.47
C MET A 59 -14.95 -11.65 -18.26
N THR A 60 -14.66 -10.49 -17.67
CA THR A 60 -13.81 -10.40 -16.46
C THR A 60 -14.44 -11.11 -15.26
N VAL A 61 -15.75 -10.96 -15.06
CA VAL A 61 -16.48 -11.66 -13.98
C VAL A 61 -16.48 -13.17 -14.22
N LEU A 62 -16.86 -13.64 -15.40
CA LEU A 62 -16.87 -15.07 -15.74
C LEU A 62 -15.50 -15.72 -15.52
N MET A 63 -14.45 -15.01 -15.91
CA MET A 63 -13.08 -15.48 -15.73
C MET A 63 -12.65 -15.48 -14.26
N SER A 64 -13.01 -14.44 -13.49
CA SER A 64 -12.75 -14.42 -12.05
C SER A 64 -13.41 -15.60 -11.32
N VAL A 65 -14.63 -15.98 -11.72
CA VAL A 65 -15.35 -17.16 -11.23
C VAL A 65 -14.63 -18.44 -11.64
N TYR A 66 -14.25 -18.58 -12.92
CA TYR A 66 -13.50 -19.73 -13.42
C TYR A 66 -12.20 -19.95 -12.64
N LEU A 67 -11.43 -18.88 -12.43
CA LEU A 67 -10.22 -18.93 -11.62
C LEU A 67 -10.55 -19.37 -10.19
N TYR A 68 -11.56 -18.79 -9.54
CA TYR A 68 -11.93 -19.18 -8.18
C TYR A 68 -12.26 -20.67 -8.05
N LEU A 69 -13.01 -21.23 -9.01
CA LEU A 69 -13.41 -22.65 -8.99
C LEU A 69 -12.23 -23.61 -9.13
N ILE A 70 -11.20 -23.24 -9.90
CA ILE A 70 -10.00 -24.07 -10.12
C ILE A 70 -9.04 -24.02 -8.94
N SER A 71 -9.10 -22.99 -8.08
CA SER A 71 -8.22 -22.93 -6.92
C SER A 71 -8.61 -23.96 -5.87
N THR A 72 -7.68 -24.83 -5.52
CA THR A 72 -7.81 -25.73 -4.36
C THR A 72 -7.25 -25.11 -3.09
N ASN A 73 -6.25 -24.23 -3.21
CA ASN A 73 -5.57 -23.64 -2.07
C ASN A 73 -6.29 -22.41 -1.48
N TRP A 74 -6.48 -22.38 -0.17
CA TRP A 74 -7.12 -21.29 0.57
C TRP A 74 -6.48 -19.92 0.31
N TYR A 75 -5.15 -19.79 0.33
CA TYR A 75 -4.49 -18.49 0.16
C TYR A 75 -4.74 -17.90 -1.24
N ILE A 76 -4.77 -18.77 -2.25
CA ILE A 76 -5.02 -18.40 -3.63
C ILE A 76 -6.51 -18.10 -3.85
N LYS A 77 -7.40 -18.83 -3.17
CA LYS A 77 -8.83 -18.51 -3.15
C LYS A 77 -9.09 -17.10 -2.64
N VAL A 78 -8.42 -16.67 -1.56
CA VAL A 78 -8.56 -15.30 -1.02
C VAL A 78 -8.19 -14.24 -2.06
N ALA A 79 -7.05 -14.39 -2.73
CA ALA A 79 -6.63 -13.46 -3.79
C ALA A 79 -7.55 -13.49 -5.03
N ARG A 80 -8.16 -14.65 -5.34
CA ARG A 80 -9.12 -14.77 -6.46
C ARG A 80 -10.48 -14.20 -6.09
N ILE A 81 -10.89 -14.29 -4.82
CA ILE A 81 -12.10 -13.63 -4.31
C ILE A 81 -11.94 -12.11 -4.42
N SER A 82 -10.80 -11.53 -4.03
CA SER A 82 -10.60 -10.08 -4.18
C SER A 82 -10.70 -9.65 -5.64
N PHE A 83 -10.08 -10.40 -6.57
CA PHE A 83 -10.22 -10.15 -8.01
C PHE A 83 -11.66 -10.26 -8.51
N LEU A 84 -12.43 -11.23 -8.00
CA LEU A 84 -13.85 -11.39 -8.31
C LEU A 84 -14.69 -10.21 -7.81
N VAL A 85 -14.45 -9.77 -6.57
CA VAL A 85 -15.14 -8.59 -6.00
C VAL A 85 -14.88 -7.35 -6.84
N ILE A 86 -13.62 -7.11 -7.23
CA ILE A 86 -13.24 -5.99 -8.12
C ILE A 86 -13.93 -6.10 -9.49
N SER A 87 -13.97 -7.30 -10.07
CA SER A 87 -14.60 -7.54 -11.38
C SER A 87 -16.11 -7.33 -11.34
N VAL A 88 -16.77 -7.77 -10.27
CA VAL A 88 -18.20 -7.54 -10.05
C VAL A 88 -18.50 -6.06 -9.86
N PHE A 89 -17.68 -5.36 -9.09
CA PHE A 89 -17.85 -3.91 -8.89
C PHE A 89 -17.68 -3.13 -10.20
N TYR A 90 -16.70 -3.52 -11.01
CA TYR A 90 -16.51 -2.97 -12.36
C TYR A 90 -17.74 -3.21 -13.26
N PHE A 91 -18.30 -4.42 -13.24
CA PHE A 91 -19.53 -4.72 -13.97
C PHE A 91 -20.70 -3.85 -13.53
N ILE A 92 -20.91 -3.67 -12.22
CA ILE A 92 -21.98 -2.82 -11.68
C ILE A 92 -21.80 -1.37 -12.12
N ILE A 93 -20.60 -0.81 -12.01
CA ILE A 93 -20.34 0.58 -12.42
C ILE A 93 -20.49 0.75 -13.94
N SER A 94 -20.05 -0.23 -14.72
CA SER A 94 -20.18 -0.24 -16.18
C SER A 94 -21.65 -0.25 -16.62
N THR A 95 -22.51 -1.02 -15.95
CA THR A 95 -23.95 -1.07 -16.24
C THR A 95 -24.68 0.20 -15.80
N ILE A 96 -24.34 0.75 -14.63
CA ILE A 96 -24.87 2.06 -14.17
C ILE A 96 -24.55 3.14 -15.20
N TRP A 97 -23.31 3.19 -15.68
CA TRP A 97 -22.88 4.14 -16.71
C TRP A 97 -23.60 3.92 -18.05
N TRP A 98 -23.78 2.67 -18.48
CA TRP A 98 -24.54 2.37 -19.70
C TRP A 98 -25.97 2.90 -19.62
N LEU A 99 -26.64 2.61 -18.51
CA LEU A 99 -28.04 2.93 -18.29
C LEU A 99 -28.26 4.42 -17.95
N ASN A 100 -27.18 5.22 -17.86
CA ASN A 100 -27.20 6.62 -17.41
C ASN A 100 -27.93 6.79 -16.07
N LEU A 101 -27.83 5.78 -15.19
CA LEU A 101 -28.40 5.84 -13.85
C LEU A 101 -27.43 6.66 -12.98
N PHE A 102 -27.93 7.68 -12.28
CA PHE A 102 -27.18 8.67 -11.50
C PHE A 102 -26.41 9.72 -12.35
N SER A 103 -27.01 10.91 -12.49
CA SER A 103 -26.40 12.08 -13.13
C SER A 103 -25.94 13.17 -12.14
N ALA A 104 -26.29 13.05 -10.85
CA ALA A 104 -25.98 14.06 -9.84
C ALA A 104 -25.09 13.47 -8.73
N GLY A 105 -23.83 13.92 -8.67
CA GLY A 105 -22.96 13.81 -7.49
C GLY A 105 -21.88 12.72 -7.49
N PHE A 106 -21.94 11.69 -8.35
CA PHE A 106 -20.95 10.62 -8.41
C PHE A 106 -20.30 10.54 -9.81
N ASP A 107 -18.97 10.63 -9.89
CA ASP A 107 -18.24 10.51 -11.16
C ASP A 107 -18.11 9.04 -11.59
N VAL A 108 -19.23 8.46 -12.01
CA VAL A 108 -19.33 7.06 -12.48
C VAL A 108 -18.35 6.81 -13.63
N ALA A 109 -18.13 7.80 -14.50
CA ALA A 109 -17.23 7.67 -15.64
C ALA A 109 -15.76 7.51 -15.19
N GLY A 110 -15.30 8.32 -14.24
CA GLY A 110 -13.97 8.23 -13.62
C GLY A 110 -13.74 6.89 -12.94
N PHE A 111 -14.64 6.46 -12.05
CA PHE A 111 -14.51 5.18 -11.35
C PHE A 111 -14.49 3.99 -12.32
N ARG A 112 -15.33 4.02 -13.37
CA ARG A 112 -15.32 2.98 -14.40
C ARG A 112 -13.96 2.87 -15.09
N VAL A 113 -13.37 4.01 -15.49
CA VAL A 113 -12.04 4.05 -16.12
C VAL A 113 -11.00 3.49 -15.17
N PHE A 114 -11.03 3.89 -13.90
CA PHE A 114 -10.15 3.37 -12.89
C PHE A 114 -10.21 1.85 -12.75
N PHE A 115 -11.40 1.28 -12.60
CA PHE A 115 -11.54 -0.17 -12.44
C PHE A 115 -11.14 -0.93 -13.71
N ALA A 116 -11.46 -0.41 -14.89
CA ALA A 116 -11.01 -0.98 -16.16
C ALA A 116 -9.48 -1.01 -16.26
N VAL A 117 -8.84 0.12 -15.96
CA VAL A 117 -7.38 0.30 -15.95
C VAL A 117 -6.75 -0.59 -14.86
N PHE A 118 -7.33 -0.67 -13.66
CA PHE A 118 -6.85 -1.52 -12.56
C PHE A 118 -6.97 -3.02 -12.85
N ILE A 119 -8.09 -3.49 -13.41
CA ILE A 119 -8.23 -4.89 -13.85
C ILE A 119 -7.21 -5.22 -14.95
N SER A 120 -6.99 -4.27 -15.87
CA SER A 120 -5.97 -4.41 -16.92
C SER A 120 -4.56 -4.51 -16.33
N PHE A 121 -4.23 -3.68 -15.35
CA PHE A 121 -2.97 -3.76 -14.60
C PHE A 121 -2.80 -5.11 -13.91
N LEU A 122 -3.84 -5.63 -13.26
CA LEU A 122 -3.80 -6.95 -12.64
C LEU A 122 -3.58 -8.05 -13.69
N ALA A 123 -4.26 -8.00 -14.83
CA ALA A 123 -4.11 -8.94 -15.92
C ALA A 123 -2.69 -8.93 -16.51
N ILE A 124 -2.13 -7.74 -16.75
CA ILE A 124 -0.74 -7.57 -17.21
C ILE A 124 0.24 -8.09 -16.15
N SER A 125 0.02 -7.78 -14.88
CA SER A 125 0.86 -8.25 -13.76
C SER A 125 0.88 -9.77 -13.68
N PHE A 126 -0.25 -10.45 -13.86
CA PHE A 126 -0.31 -11.92 -13.91
C PHE A 126 0.41 -12.48 -15.13
N LYS A 127 0.35 -11.81 -16.28
CA LYS A 127 1.10 -12.21 -17.48
C LYS A 127 2.60 -12.08 -17.25
N ILE A 128 3.07 -10.96 -16.70
CA ILE A 128 4.47 -10.72 -16.31
C ILE A 128 4.93 -11.75 -15.28
N ALA A 129 4.11 -12.09 -14.29
CA ALA A 129 4.44 -13.15 -13.33
C ALA A 129 4.59 -14.52 -14.02
N ASN A 130 3.83 -14.80 -15.09
CA ASN A 130 3.96 -16.01 -15.90
C ASN A 130 5.22 -15.99 -16.82
N LEU A 131 5.79 -14.81 -17.10
CA LEU A 131 7.12 -14.69 -17.71
C LEU A 131 8.25 -15.13 -16.74
N GLY A 132 7.97 -15.36 -15.46
CA GLY A 132 8.92 -15.93 -14.50
C GLY A 132 9.39 -17.36 -14.82
N ASN A 133 8.84 -18.00 -15.87
CA ASN A 133 9.38 -19.23 -16.45
C ASN A 133 10.62 -18.99 -17.35
N TYR A 134 11.00 -17.74 -17.59
CA TYR A 134 12.26 -17.36 -18.20
C TYR A 134 13.29 -17.07 -17.11
N ASN A 135 14.58 -17.37 -17.34
CA ASN A 135 15.70 -17.19 -16.40
C ASN A 135 16.02 -15.70 -16.11
N ILE A 136 15.05 -14.90 -15.69
CA ILE A 136 15.17 -13.48 -15.39
C ILE A 136 15.62 -13.32 -13.93
N HIS A 137 16.62 -12.47 -13.69
CA HIS A 137 17.11 -12.21 -12.34
C HIS A 137 16.02 -11.56 -11.47
N PRO A 138 15.77 -12.02 -10.23
CA PRO A 138 14.69 -11.50 -9.37
C PRO A 138 14.72 -9.99 -9.13
N ALA A 139 15.91 -9.38 -9.05
CA ALA A 139 16.06 -7.93 -8.91
C ALA A 139 15.54 -7.15 -10.14
N VAL A 140 15.67 -7.71 -11.34
CA VAL A 140 15.16 -7.09 -12.58
C VAL A 140 13.64 -7.14 -12.61
N LEU A 141 13.04 -8.26 -12.19
CA LEU A 141 11.59 -8.36 -12.03
C LEU A 141 11.06 -7.32 -11.04
N PHE A 142 11.79 -7.05 -9.97
CA PHE A 142 11.43 -6.02 -9.01
C PHE A 142 11.46 -4.61 -9.62
N ILE A 143 12.56 -4.23 -10.29
CA ILE A 143 12.68 -2.93 -10.96
C ILE A 143 11.55 -2.74 -11.98
N ILE A 144 11.31 -3.75 -12.82
CA ILE A 144 10.23 -3.71 -13.82
C ILE A 144 8.87 -3.54 -13.14
N SER A 145 8.62 -4.22 -12.02
CA SER A 145 7.35 -4.09 -11.29
C SER A 145 7.13 -2.67 -10.73
N PHE A 146 8.18 -2.03 -10.22
CA PHE A 146 8.12 -0.65 -9.72
C PHE A 146 7.91 0.35 -10.85
N VAL A 147 8.66 0.24 -11.94
CA VAL A 147 8.48 1.09 -13.12
C VAL A 147 7.06 0.96 -13.67
N PHE A 148 6.56 -0.28 -13.78
CA PHE A 148 5.20 -0.55 -14.24
C PHE A 148 4.16 0.09 -13.31
N LEU A 149 4.31 -0.06 -11.99
CA LEU A 149 3.41 0.52 -11.00
C LEU A 149 3.42 2.06 -11.03
N ILE A 150 4.59 2.68 -11.22
CA ILE A 150 4.75 4.13 -11.34
C ILE A 150 4.05 4.65 -12.59
N LEU A 151 4.31 4.04 -13.76
CA LEU A 151 3.67 4.44 -15.01
C LEU A 151 2.16 4.26 -14.95
N PHE A 152 1.71 3.16 -14.37
CA PHE A 152 0.30 2.90 -14.12
C PHE A 152 -0.33 3.98 -13.22
N GLY A 153 0.30 4.28 -12.09
CA GLY A 153 -0.14 5.33 -11.18
C GLY A 153 -0.20 6.70 -11.85
N SER A 154 0.78 7.01 -12.69
CA SER A 154 0.85 8.26 -13.45
C SER A 154 -0.36 8.42 -14.37
N LEU A 155 -0.70 7.37 -15.13
CA LEU A 155 -1.88 7.36 -15.98
C LEU A 155 -3.17 7.48 -15.16
N CYS A 156 -3.24 6.80 -14.01
CA CYS A 156 -4.39 6.89 -13.10
C CYS A 156 -4.60 8.31 -12.56
N LEU A 157 -3.52 9.02 -12.21
CA LEU A 157 -3.59 10.40 -11.70
C LEU A 157 -3.91 11.43 -12.79
N MET A 158 -3.70 11.09 -14.07
CA MET A 158 -4.10 11.95 -15.19
C MET A 158 -5.58 11.87 -15.55
N LEU A 159 -6.36 10.96 -14.92
CA LEU A 159 -7.80 10.93 -15.14
C LEU A 159 -8.42 12.27 -14.70
N PRO A 160 -9.38 12.83 -15.45
CA PRO A 160 -10.09 14.06 -15.06
C PRO A 160 -10.73 13.98 -13.67
N ALA A 161 -11.15 12.78 -13.26
CA ALA A 161 -11.71 12.50 -11.95
C ALA A 161 -10.71 12.68 -10.80
N ALA A 162 -9.41 12.53 -11.05
CA ALA A 162 -8.35 12.46 -10.03
C ALA A 162 -7.88 13.84 -9.57
N THR A 163 -8.09 14.87 -10.38
CA THR A 163 -7.50 16.19 -10.17
C THR A 163 -8.54 17.30 -10.27
N THR A 164 -8.42 18.32 -9.43
CA THR A 164 -9.30 19.50 -9.48
C THR A 164 -8.97 20.42 -10.66
N LYS A 165 -7.73 20.36 -11.15
CA LYS A 165 -7.22 21.10 -12.31
C LYS A 165 -6.42 20.17 -13.20
N SER A 166 -6.32 20.48 -14.50
CA SER A 166 -5.50 19.70 -15.43
C SER A 166 -4.02 19.73 -15.01
N ILE A 167 -3.42 18.55 -14.84
CA ILE A 167 -2.00 18.38 -14.51
C ILE A 167 -1.21 17.89 -15.72
N THR A 168 0.09 18.20 -15.75
CA THR A 168 0.99 17.68 -16.80
C THR A 168 1.38 16.22 -16.51
N PHE A 169 1.76 15.48 -17.56
CA PHE A 169 2.27 14.11 -17.39
C PHE A 169 3.48 14.04 -16.45
N VAL A 170 4.37 15.03 -16.49
CA VAL A 170 5.56 15.09 -15.62
C VAL A 170 5.16 15.25 -14.15
N GLN A 171 4.18 16.09 -13.85
CA GLN A 171 3.65 16.24 -12.49
C GLN A 171 2.99 14.94 -12.00
N ALA A 172 2.18 14.29 -12.84
CA ALA A 172 1.57 13.01 -12.52
C ALA A 172 2.63 11.92 -12.27
N LEU A 173 3.67 11.86 -13.12
CA LEU A 173 4.78 10.93 -13.01
C LEU A 173 5.59 11.15 -11.74
N PHE A 174 5.87 12.41 -11.39
CA PHE A 174 6.58 12.75 -10.17
C PHE A 174 5.78 12.33 -8.93
N THR A 175 4.50 12.68 -8.85
CA THR A 175 3.64 12.32 -7.71
C THR A 175 3.50 10.80 -7.59
N ALA A 176 3.27 10.09 -8.71
CA ALA A 176 3.19 8.62 -8.70
C ALA A 176 4.51 7.96 -8.28
N THR A 177 5.65 8.47 -8.78
CA THR A 177 6.98 8.01 -8.37
C THR A 177 7.14 8.18 -6.87
N SER A 178 6.88 9.39 -6.36
CA SER A 178 7.07 9.70 -4.95
C SER A 178 6.18 8.89 -4.02
N ALA A 179 4.93 8.61 -4.43
CA ALA A 179 4.02 7.74 -3.70
C ALA A 179 4.51 6.28 -3.67
N VAL A 180 4.93 5.72 -4.81
CA VAL A 180 5.40 4.33 -4.91
C VAL A 180 6.76 4.12 -4.24
N THR A 181 7.66 5.10 -4.32
CA THR A 181 8.96 5.05 -3.63
C THR A 181 8.86 5.50 -2.19
N VAL A 182 7.68 5.97 -1.76
CA VAL A 182 7.38 6.31 -0.38
C VAL A 182 8.29 7.46 0.13
N THR A 183 8.53 8.45 -0.74
CA THR A 183 9.46 9.57 -0.46
C THR A 183 8.80 10.82 0.10
N GLY A 184 7.52 11.05 -0.23
CA GLY A 184 6.75 12.16 0.34
C GLY A 184 6.96 13.55 -0.25
N LEU A 185 7.76 13.65 -1.31
CA LEU A 185 7.89 14.89 -2.07
C LEU A 185 6.69 15.05 -3.01
N ALA A 186 6.10 16.24 -3.04
CA ALA A 186 4.98 16.55 -3.91
C ALA A 186 5.21 17.88 -4.61
N VAL A 187 5.08 17.89 -5.95
CA VAL A 187 5.10 19.12 -6.77
C VAL A 187 3.72 19.81 -6.72
N LEU A 188 2.68 19.03 -6.45
CA LEU A 188 1.30 19.46 -6.32
C LEU A 188 0.83 19.20 -4.90
N ASP A 189 -0.05 20.05 -4.41
CA ASP A 189 -0.65 19.90 -3.09
C ASP A 189 -1.64 18.74 -3.09
N THR A 190 -1.39 17.73 -2.26
CA THR A 190 -2.22 16.51 -2.22
C THR A 190 -3.64 16.79 -1.70
N GLY A 191 -3.80 17.76 -0.81
CA GLY A 191 -5.09 18.18 -0.28
C GLY A 191 -5.90 19.00 -1.26
N LYS A 192 -5.23 19.87 -2.03
CA LYS A 192 -5.88 20.91 -2.85
C LYS A 192 -6.01 20.55 -4.33
N ASP A 193 -4.98 19.96 -4.92
CA ASP A 193 -4.90 19.73 -6.37
C ASP A 193 -5.50 18.37 -6.78
N PHE A 194 -5.58 17.42 -5.85
CA PHE A 194 -6.19 16.12 -6.06
C PHE A 194 -7.58 16.04 -5.45
N SER A 195 -8.51 15.43 -6.19
CA SER A 195 -9.82 15.09 -5.66
C SER A 195 -9.69 13.95 -4.64
N LEU A 196 -10.77 13.65 -3.91
CA LEU A 196 -10.81 12.46 -3.04
C LEU A 196 -10.47 11.18 -3.82
N PHE A 197 -10.90 11.08 -5.08
CA PHE A 197 -10.54 9.97 -5.95
C PHE A 197 -9.03 9.92 -6.26
N GLY A 198 -8.40 11.06 -6.54
CA GLY A 198 -6.93 11.15 -6.71
C GLY A 198 -6.17 10.80 -5.43
N GLN A 199 -6.63 11.27 -4.27
CA GLN A 199 -6.05 10.95 -2.98
C GLN A 199 -6.12 9.44 -2.67
N VAL A 200 -7.22 8.77 -3.03
CA VAL A 200 -7.33 7.31 -2.94
C VAL A 200 -6.32 6.61 -3.86
N ILE A 201 -6.09 7.10 -5.08
CA ILE A 201 -5.05 6.55 -5.97
C ILE A 201 -3.68 6.68 -5.29
N ILE A 202 -3.33 7.87 -4.78
CA ILE A 202 -2.05 8.11 -4.08
C ILE A 202 -1.91 7.14 -2.90
N LEU A 203 -2.96 6.97 -2.10
CA LEU A 203 -2.97 6.06 -0.95
C LEU A 203 -2.72 4.60 -1.36
N ILE A 204 -3.31 4.15 -2.46
CA ILE A 204 -3.08 2.80 -3.01
C ILE A 204 -1.63 2.66 -3.49
N LEU A 205 -1.08 3.68 -4.17
CA LEU A 205 0.32 3.67 -4.63
C LEU A 205 1.30 3.60 -3.45
N ILE A 206 1.04 4.36 -2.38
CA ILE A 206 1.80 4.29 -1.12
C ILE A 206 1.76 2.88 -0.56
N GLN A 207 0.57 2.28 -0.45
CA GLN A 207 0.42 0.95 0.14
C GLN A 207 1.14 -0.13 -0.67
N LEU A 208 1.00 -0.10 -2.00
CA LEU A 208 1.66 -1.06 -2.88
C LEU A 208 3.19 -0.87 -2.88
N GLY A 209 3.67 0.37 -2.84
CA GLY A 209 5.08 0.72 -2.71
C GLY A 209 5.68 0.24 -1.40
N GLY A 210 5.05 0.59 -0.27
CA GLY A 210 5.48 0.21 1.08
C GLY A 210 5.54 -1.31 1.27
N LEU A 211 4.50 -2.03 0.84
CA LEU A 211 4.50 -3.51 0.85
C LEU A 211 5.56 -4.10 -0.07
N GLY A 212 5.83 -3.47 -1.22
CA GLY A 212 6.89 -3.88 -2.15
C GLY A 212 8.28 -3.83 -1.52
N VAL A 213 8.62 -2.72 -0.85
CA VAL A 213 9.90 -2.55 -0.14
C VAL A 213 10.03 -3.56 1.01
N LEU A 214 8.97 -3.76 1.80
CA LEU A 214 8.95 -4.74 2.90
C LEU A 214 9.16 -6.18 2.39
N THR A 215 8.58 -6.51 1.24
CA THR A 215 8.71 -7.83 0.61
C THR A 215 10.13 -8.09 0.14
N VAL A 216 10.75 -7.12 -0.54
CA VAL A 216 12.14 -7.25 -1.01
C VAL A 216 13.13 -7.33 0.13
N THR A 217 12.95 -6.52 1.17
CA THR A 217 13.76 -6.58 2.39
C THR A 217 13.71 -7.99 3.01
N ASN A 218 12.54 -8.63 3.00
CA ASN A 218 12.39 -10.00 3.49
C ASN A 218 13.13 -11.01 2.59
N ILE A 219 13.06 -10.87 1.27
CA ILE A 219 13.79 -11.74 0.33
C ILE A 219 15.30 -11.59 0.52
N PHE A 220 15.83 -10.37 0.62
CA PHE A 220 17.25 -10.15 0.92
C PHE A 220 17.64 -10.74 2.27
N ALA A 221 16.83 -10.54 3.32
CA ALA A 221 17.09 -11.14 4.62
C ALA A 221 17.16 -12.68 4.56
N LEU A 222 16.33 -13.34 3.73
CA LEU A 222 16.39 -14.78 3.51
C LEU A 222 17.68 -15.21 2.80
N ILE A 223 18.12 -14.45 1.79
CA ILE A 223 19.39 -14.69 1.08
C ILE A 223 20.56 -14.58 2.05
N PHE A 224 20.61 -13.51 2.86
CA PHE A 224 21.68 -13.30 3.85
C PHE A 224 21.65 -14.34 4.99
N LYS A 225 20.47 -14.81 5.40
CA LYS A 225 20.31 -15.88 6.40
C LYS A 225 20.85 -17.23 5.90
N SER A 226 20.91 -17.45 4.59
CA SER A 226 21.45 -18.69 3.99
C SER A 226 22.98 -18.78 3.97
N SER A 227 23.68 -17.73 4.42
CA SER A 227 25.16 -17.65 4.38
C SER A 227 25.89 -18.42 5.50
N THR A 228 25.18 -19.12 6.40
CA THR A 228 25.81 -19.91 7.47
C THR A 228 26.33 -21.27 6.98
N SER A 229 27.67 -21.38 6.83
CA SER A 229 28.54 -22.56 6.64
C SER A 229 28.21 -23.54 5.49
N PHE A 230 29.18 -23.69 4.57
CA PHE A 230 29.15 -24.56 3.39
C PHE A 230 28.85 -26.05 3.70
N ARG A 231 29.11 -26.52 4.93
CA ARG A 231 29.02 -27.93 5.33
C ARG A 231 27.59 -28.46 5.55
N ASN A 232 26.60 -27.58 5.72
CA ASN A 232 25.19 -27.95 5.92
C ASN A 232 24.30 -27.77 4.68
N ARG A 233 24.87 -27.36 3.54
CA ARG A 233 24.09 -26.96 2.34
C ARG A 233 23.33 -28.10 1.67
N ALA A 234 23.80 -29.34 1.72
CA ALA A 234 23.09 -30.48 1.10
C ALA A 234 21.81 -30.86 1.88
N MET A 235 21.90 -30.98 3.20
CA MET A 235 20.73 -31.26 4.06
C MET A 235 19.80 -30.05 4.22
N MET A 236 20.34 -28.83 4.23
CA MET A 236 19.52 -27.61 4.20
C MET A 236 18.88 -27.37 2.83
N SER A 237 19.50 -27.76 1.71
CA SER A 237 18.90 -27.61 0.37
C SER A 237 17.59 -28.36 0.26
N ASP A 238 17.51 -29.58 0.79
CA ASP A 238 16.29 -30.39 0.71
C ASP A 238 15.21 -29.90 1.67
N LEU A 239 15.61 -29.45 2.87
CA LEU A 239 14.70 -28.78 3.81
C LEU A 239 14.23 -27.40 3.31
N ILE A 240 15.08 -26.61 2.65
CA ILE A 240 14.74 -25.32 2.04
C ILE A 240 13.88 -25.53 0.79
N LYS A 241 14.06 -26.61 0.04
CA LYS A 241 13.18 -26.96 -1.10
C LYS A 241 11.78 -27.35 -0.64
N GLU A 242 11.65 -28.03 0.50
CA GLU A 242 10.35 -28.46 1.04
C GLU A 242 9.62 -27.34 1.83
N MET A 243 10.37 -26.47 2.50
CA MET A 243 9.84 -25.29 3.23
C MET A 243 9.65 -24.05 2.32
N GLY A 244 10.41 -23.92 1.23
CA GLY A 244 10.62 -22.67 0.50
C GLY A 244 9.40 -22.10 -0.23
N SER A 245 8.46 -22.92 -0.69
CA SER A 245 7.27 -22.41 -1.42
C SER A 245 6.07 -22.14 -0.51
N LYS A 246 5.74 -23.06 0.41
CA LYS A 246 4.59 -22.91 1.34
C LYS A 246 4.84 -21.86 2.41
N ASP A 247 6.06 -21.74 2.94
CA ASP A 247 6.34 -20.78 4.01
C ASP A 247 6.54 -19.35 3.51
N THR A 248 6.98 -19.15 2.25
CA THR A 248 7.14 -17.80 1.67
C THR A 248 5.79 -17.10 1.50
N PHE A 249 4.78 -17.77 0.92
CA PHE A 249 3.43 -17.20 0.81
C PHE A 249 2.77 -16.99 2.18
N LYS A 250 2.98 -17.90 3.13
CA LYS A 250 2.51 -17.74 4.51
C LYS A 250 3.18 -16.56 5.20
N SER A 251 4.47 -16.30 4.92
CA SER A 251 5.18 -15.13 5.41
C SER A 251 4.62 -13.85 4.79
N LEU A 252 4.39 -13.81 3.48
CA LEU A 252 3.79 -12.65 2.80
C LEU A 252 2.40 -12.31 3.38
N PHE A 253 1.54 -13.32 3.56
CA PHE A 253 0.22 -13.12 4.14
C PHE A 253 0.30 -12.59 5.58
N LYS A 254 1.27 -13.07 6.38
CA LYS A 254 1.52 -12.53 7.72
C LYS A 254 2.03 -11.08 7.70
N VAL A 255 2.86 -10.71 6.72
CA VAL A 255 3.31 -9.31 6.56
C VAL A 255 2.10 -8.44 6.31
N ILE A 256 1.34 -8.73 5.26
CA ILE A 256 0.17 -7.95 4.85
C ILE A 256 -0.87 -7.89 5.97
N SER A 257 -1.14 -9.01 6.65
CA SER A 257 -2.09 -9.03 7.76
C SER A 257 -1.63 -8.20 8.95
N LEU A 258 -0.31 -8.16 9.23
CA LEU A 258 0.23 -7.36 10.33
C LEU A 258 0.21 -5.87 9.98
N THR A 259 0.58 -5.50 8.75
CA THR A 259 0.55 -4.09 8.30
C THR A 259 -0.88 -3.55 8.38
N LEU A 260 -1.85 -4.24 7.78
CA LEU A 260 -3.25 -3.83 7.80
C LEU A 260 -3.81 -3.75 9.23
N LEU A 261 -3.38 -4.62 10.14
CA LEU A 261 -3.81 -4.57 11.54
C LEU A 261 -3.26 -3.33 12.25
N VAL A 262 -1.97 -3.02 12.07
CA VAL A 262 -1.33 -1.86 12.68
C VAL A 262 -1.90 -0.56 12.11
N GLU A 263 -2.09 -0.49 10.79
CA GLU A 263 -2.74 0.64 10.10
C GLU A 263 -4.18 0.84 10.57
N LEU A 264 -4.96 -0.24 10.77
CA LEU A 264 -6.32 -0.14 11.29
C LEU A 264 -6.34 0.43 12.71
N ILE A 265 -5.48 -0.08 13.60
CA ILE A 265 -5.35 0.43 14.97
C ILE A 265 -4.91 1.90 14.95
N GLY A 266 -3.92 2.24 14.12
CA GLY A 266 -3.48 3.62 13.93
C GLY A 266 -4.60 4.54 13.46
N ALA A 267 -5.39 4.11 12.47
CA ALA A 267 -6.51 4.88 11.94
C ALA A 267 -7.60 5.07 13.00
N MET A 268 -7.89 4.07 13.82
CA MET A 268 -8.84 4.20 14.94
C MET A 268 -8.34 5.21 15.98
N LEU A 269 -7.06 5.15 16.36
CA LEU A 269 -6.48 6.09 17.32
C LEU A 269 -6.46 7.52 16.77
N ILE A 270 -6.09 7.71 15.50
CA ILE A 270 -6.13 9.01 14.82
C ILE A 270 -7.57 9.53 14.81
N PHE A 271 -8.54 8.69 14.42
CA PHE A 271 -9.95 9.07 14.39
C PHE A 271 -10.44 9.56 15.76
N ILE A 272 -10.15 8.84 16.84
CA ILE A 272 -10.50 9.25 18.21
C ILE A 272 -9.86 10.60 18.57
N SER A 273 -8.65 10.87 18.08
CA SER A 273 -7.93 12.11 18.35
C SER A 273 -8.53 13.35 17.65
N ILE A 274 -9.19 13.16 16.50
CA ILE A 274 -9.66 14.26 15.65
C ILE A 274 -11.20 14.38 15.57
N VAL A 275 -11.96 13.39 16.04
CA VAL A 275 -13.43 13.36 15.92
C VAL A 275 -14.13 14.54 16.58
N SER A 276 -13.53 15.15 17.59
CA SER A 276 -14.04 16.32 18.30
C SER A 276 -13.60 17.66 17.71
N GLN A 277 -12.82 17.66 16.62
CA GLN A 277 -12.32 18.89 15.99
C GLN A 277 -13.26 19.38 14.88
N PRO A 278 -13.87 20.58 15.01
CA PRO A 278 -14.89 21.08 14.08
C PRO A 278 -14.33 21.43 12.68
N SER A 279 -13.02 21.64 12.53
CA SER A 279 -12.37 21.95 11.25
C SER A 279 -12.22 20.75 10.30
N ILE A 280 -12.54 19.52 10.75
CA ILE A 280 -12.39 18.27 9.99
C ILE A 280 -13.77 17.60 9.76
N GLU A 281 -14.86 18.36 9.94
CA GLU A 281 -16.23 17.84 9.78
C GLU A 281 -16.48 17.34 8.35
N GLY A 282 -16.82 16.04 8.23
CA GLY A 282 -17.19 15.37 6.97
C GLY A 282 -16.13 14.44 6.37
N ASN A 283 -14.84 14.55 6.74
CA ASN A 283 -13.77 13.73 6.15
C ASN A 283 -12.83 13.03 7.17
N SER A 284 -13.21 12.99 8.45
CA SER A 284 -12.36 12.45 9.54
C SER A 284 -11.97 10.98 9.36
N VAL A 285 -12.85 10.17 8.77
CA VAL A 285 -12.58 8.74 8.50
C VAL A 285 -11.52 8.58 7.40
N PHE A 286 -11.64 9.35 6.32
CA PHE A 286 -10.64 9.30 5.25
C PHE A 286 -9.31 9.87 5.72
N PHE A 287 -9.34 11.00 6.44
CA PHE A 287 -8.15 11.59 7.04
C PHE A 287 -7.40 10.58 7.91
N SER A 288 -8.10 9.86 8.77
CA SER A 288 -7.49 8.90 9.69
C SER A 288 -6.91 7.69 8.97
N LEU A 289 -7.61 7.16 7.97
CA LEU A 289 -7.10 6.07 7.13
C LEU A 289 -5.88 6.51 6.31
N PHE A 290 -5.97 7.68 5.68
CA PHE A 290 -4.91 8.22 4.82
C PHE A 290 -3.62 8.44 5.60
N HIS A 291 -3.69 9.14 6.73
CA HIS A 291 -2.51 9.43 7.55
C HIS A 291 -2.00 8.19 8.26
N SER A 292 -2.85 7.21 8.60
CA SER A 292 -2.38 5.96 9.20
C SER A 292 -1.50 5.16 8.24
N ILE A 293 -1.97 4.97 7.00
CA ILE A 293 -1.23 4.25 5.95
C ILE A 293 0.02 5.04 5.54
N SER A 294 -0.12 6.36 5.31
CA SER A 294 0.99 7.23 4.96
C SER A 294 2.08 7.20 6.03
N ALA A 295 1.72 7.30 7.32
CA ALA A 295 2.67 7.24 8.42
C ALA A 295 3.32 5.86 8.57
N PHE A 296 2.54 4.77 8.52
CA PHE A 296 3.08 3.41 8.65
C PHE A 296 4.02 3.05 7.50
N CYS A 297 3.71 3.47 6.27
CA CYS A 297 4.60 3.28 5.14
C CYS A 297 5.81 4.22 5.17
N ASN A 298 5.81 5.27 6.01
CA ASN A 298 6.79 6.38 6.01
C ASN A 298 6.72 7.24 4.74
N ALA A 299 5.52 7.43 4.18
CA ALA A 299 5.31 8.06 2.90
C ALA A 299 5.36 9.59 2.92
N GLY A 300 5.10 10.25 4.06
CA GLY A 300 5.18 11.70 4.18
C GLY A 300 4.06 12.50 3.47
N PHE A 301 3.14 11.85 2.75
CA PHE A 301 1.98 12.51 2.15
C PHE A 301 0.95 12.89 3.22
N SER A 302 0.30 14.04 3.03
CA SER A 302 -0.79 14.53 3.88
C SER A 302 -1.95 15.04 3.01
N THR A 303 -3.16 15.00 3.56
CA THR A 303 -4.34 15.63 2.93
C THR A 303 -4.45 17.12 3.23
N PHE A 304 -3.56 17.68 4.06
CA PHE A 304 -3.47 19.11 4.32
C PHE A 304 -2.33 19.76 3.54
N SER A 305 -2.53 21.02 3.18
CA SER A 305 -1.54 21.83 2.47
C SER A 305 -0.25 22.01 3.27
N ASN A 306 -0.35 22.31 4.58
CA ASN A 306 0.81 22.43 5.45
C ASN A 306 1.16 21.13 6.18
N SER A 307 0.73 19.98 5.64
CA SER A 307 0.91 18.68 6.28
C SER A 307 0.38 18.67 7.73
N LEU A 308 1.07 17.98 8.65
CA LEU A 308 0.71 17.94 10.07
C LEU A 308 1.05 19.23 10.84
N TYR A 309 1.57 20.26 10.18
CA TYR A 309 1.79 21.59 10.75
C TYR A 309 0.59 22.54 10.52
N GLU A 310 -0.50 22.05 9.92
CA GLU A 310 -1.74 22.81 9.76
C GLU A 310 -2.29 23.28 11.13
N ASP A 311 -2.79 24.51 11.21
CA ASP A 311 -3.23 25.15 12.46
C ASP A 311 -4.27 24.33 13.25
N SER A 312 -5.08 23.54 12.53
CA SER A 312 -6.08 22.65 13.10
C SER A 312 -5.49 21.49 13.92
N VAL A 313 -4.29 21.03 13.58
CA VAL A 313 -3.68 19.80 14.14
C VAL A 313 -2.30 20.01 14.76
N LYS A 314 -1.64 21.15 14.54
CA LYS A 314 -0.26 21.41 14.99
C LYS A 314 -0.04 21.31 16.50
N TYR A 315 -1.08 21.54 17.31
CA TYR A 315 -1.03 21.39 18.78
C TYR A 315 -1.69 20.10 19.29
N ASN A 316 -2.15 19.22 18.41
CA ASN A 316 -2.69 17.93 18.78
C ASN A 316 -1.55 16.93 19.04
N TYR A 317 -0.96 17.01 20.24
CA TYR A 317 0.17 16.16 20.62
C TYR A 317 -0.17 14.68 20.66
N PHE A 318 -1.44 14.34 20.91
CA PHE A 318 -1.89 12.96 20.89
C PHE A 318 -1.83 12.38 19.46
N LEU A 319 -2.32 13.13 18.47
CA LEU A 319 -2.16 12.78 17.04
C LEU A 319 -0.69 12.59 16.66
N GLN A 320 0.17 13.54 17.05
CA GLN A 320 1.60 13.49 16.76
C GLN A 320 2.26 12.22 17.31
N LEU A 321 1.95 11.83 18.55
CA LEU A 321 2.49 10.60 19.16
C LEU A 321 2.02 9.33 18.42
N ILE A 322 0.77 9.31 17.94
CA ILE A 322 0.25 8.18 17.14
C ILE A 322 1.00 8.08 15.81
N ILE A 323 1.23 9.21 15.12
CA ILE A 323 2.00 9.25 13.88
C ILE A 323 3.45 8.78 14.10
N CYS A 324 4.11 9.25 15.17
CA CYS A 324 5.44 8.78 15.55
C CYS A 324 5.46 7.26 15.78
N TRP A 325 4.48 6.73 16.51
CA TRP A 325 4.37 5.30 16.74
C TRP A 325 4.21 4.53 15.43
N LEU A 326 3.39 5.00 14.49
CA LEU A 326 3.22 4.39 13.18
C LEU A 326 4.50 4.40 12.34
N ILE A 327 5.21 5.53 12.29
CA ILE A 327 6.48 5.67 11.56
C ILE A 327 7.55 4.72 12.13
N ILE A 328 7.70 4.68 13.46
CA ILE A 328 8.67 3.82 14.13
C ILE A 328 8.33 2.34 13.89
N THR A 329 7.06 1.97 14.05
CA THR A 329 6.62 0.59 13.87
C THR A 329 6.76 0.12 12.43
N GLY A 330 6.45 0.97 11.45
CA GLY A 330 6.69 0.71 10.02
C GLY A 330 8.17 0.61 9.66
N GLY A 331 9.00 1.53 10.16
CA GLY A 331 10.42 1.61 9.83
C GLY A 331 11.31 0.50 10.43
N ILE A 332 10.93 -0.08 11.57
CA ILE A 332 11.69 -1.16 12.23
C ILE A 332 11.68 -2.48 11.41
N GLY A 333 10.73 -2.62 10.49
CA GLY A 333 10.67 -3.72 9.54
C GLY A 333 10.00 -4.99 10.09
N TYR A 334 9.40 -5.76 9.16
CA TYR A 334 8.56 -6.91 9.48
C TYR A 334 9.24 -7.99 10.33
N THR A 335 10.52 -8.29 10.07
CA THR A 335 11.25 -9.38 10.75
C THR A 335 11.43 -9.12 12.24
N VAL A 336 11.59 -7.85 12.62
CA VAL A 336 11.69 -7.41 14.01
C VAL A 336 10.32 -7.38 14.67
N MET A 337 9.32 -6.88 13.94
CA MET A 337 7.93 -6.84 14.36
C MET A 337 7.38 -8.22 14.73
N ILE A 338 7.53 -9.21 13.84
CA ILE A 338 7.02 -10.57 14.09
C ILE A 338 7.73 -11.25 15.26
N ASN A 339 9.04 -11.02 15.42
CA ASN A 339 9.82 -11.51 16.54
C ASN A 339 9.31 -10.92 17.86
N HIS A 340 9.07 -9.60 17.89
CA HIS A 340 8.52 -8.92 19.07
C HIS A 340 7.07 -9.31 19.35
N TYR A 341 6.25 -9.52 18.32
CA TYR A 341 4.90 -10.05 18.47
C TYR A 341 4.92 -11.41 19.19
N TYR A 342 5.81 -12.34 18.82
CA TYR A 342 5.93 -13.63 19.51
C TYR A 342 6.42 -13.48 20.96
N ILE A 343 7.36 -12.57 21.21
CA ILE A 343 7.83 -12.27 22.57
C ILE A 343 6.70 -11.71 23.43
N LEU A 344 5.99 -10.69 22.93
CA LEU A 344 4.88 -10.04 23.61
C LEU A 344 3.76 -11.03 23.89
N ARG A 345 3.34 -11.81 22.89
CA ARG A 345 2.32 -12.85 23.04
C ARG A 345 2.70 -13.85 24.13
N ASN A 346 3.93 -14.33 24.15
CA ASN A 346 4.37 -15.31 25.15
C ASN A 346 4.46 -14.70 26.56
N THR A 347 4.84 -13.43 26.68
CA THR A 347 4.83 -12.70 27.95
C THR A 347 3.40 -12.49 28.46
N VAL A 348 2.49 -12.01 27.61
CA VAL A 348 1.07 -11.81 27.93
C VAL A 348 0.42 -13.14 28.34
N LEU A 349 0.64 -14.22 27.59
CA LEU A 349 0.10 -15.54 27.94
C LEU A 349 0.64 -16.05 29.29
N LYS A 350 1.91 -15.77 29.63
CA LYS A 350 2.49 -16.10 30.95
C LYS A 350 1.89 -15.27 32.08
N VAL A 351 1.63 -13.99 31.85
CA VAL A 351 0.98 -13.12 32.85
C VAL A 351 -0.47 -13.57 33.04
N LEU A 352 -1.21 -13.82 31.96
CA LEU A 352 -2.59 -14.31 32.00
C LEU A 352 -2.68 -15.70 32.63
N SER A 353 -1.73 -16.61 32.38
CA SER A 353 -1.70 -17.93 33.03
C SER A 353 -1.35 -17.86 34.52
N LYS A 354 -0.67 -16.80 34.98
CA LYS A 354 -0.48 -16.54 36.42
C LYS A 354 -1.76 -16.01 37.08
N PHE A 355 -2.55 -15.23 36.36
CA PHE A 355 -3.85 -14.72 36.84
C PHE A 355 -4.95 -15.79 36.81
N LYS A 356 -4.87 -16.75 35.89
CA LYS A 356 -5.79 -17.89 35.81
C LYS A 356 -5.19 -19.13 36.46
N SER A 357 -5.57 -19.37 37.71
CA SER A 357 -5.60 -20.71 38.36
C SER A 357 -6.55 -21.65 37.58
N LEU A 358 -6.21 -22.01 36.34
CA LEU A 358 -7.14 -22.70 35.43
C LEU A 358 -6.50 -23.83 34.61
N GLY A 359 -5.39 -24.41 35.07
CA GLY A 359 -4.89 -25.71 34.57
C GLY A 359 -4.43 -25.75 33.11
N ILE A 360 -4.27 -24.61 32.44
CA ILE A 360 -3.82 -24.58 31.04
C ILE A 360 -2.28 -24.60 31.02
N HIS A 361 -1.69 -25.77 30.80
CA HIS A 361 -0.26 -25.89 30.49
C HIS A 361 0.03 -25.37 29.08
N ILE A 362 0.33 -24.09 28.96
CA ILE A 362 0.81 -23.50 27.71
C ILE A 362 2.30 -23.81 27.60
N ALA A 363 2.69 -24.65 26.63
CA ALA A 363 4.09 -24.91 26.32
C ALA A 363 4.82 -23.57 26.01
N SER A 364 5.67 -23.15 26.94
CA SER A 364 6.47 -21.92 26.83
C SER A 364 7.57 -22.12 25.80
N ILE A 365 7.36 -21.69 24.56
CA ILE A 365 8.46 -21.55 23.59
C ILE A 365 9.25 -20.29 23.99
N PRO A 366 10.54 -20.38 24.35
CA PRO A 366 11.34 -19.20 24.62
C PRO A 366 11.58 -18.44 23.30
N ALA A 367 10.77 -17.41 23.04
CA ALA A 367 11.05 -16.45 21.99
C ALA A 367 12.22 -15.57 22.47
N LYS A 368 13.45 -15.93 22.11
CA LYS A 368 14.62 -15.08 22.35
C LYS A 368 14.72 -14.05 21.23
N SER A 369 14.92 -12.78 21.58
CA SER A 369 15.14 -11.74 20.58
C SER A 369 16.38 -12.06 19.73
N THR A 370 16.20 -12.10 18.41
CA THR A 370 17.27 -12.34 17.44
C THR A 370 18.30 -11.22 17.48
N ILE A 371 19.54 -11.50 17.07
CA ILE A 371 20.63 -10.51 17.08
C ILE A 371 20.26 -9.29 16.23
N ASN A 372 19.76 -9.51 15.00
CA ASN A 372 19.28 -8.44 14.11
C ASN A 372 18.24 -7.56 14.80
N SER A 373 17.30 -8.17 15.51
CA SER A 373 16.23 -7.46 16.22
C SER A 373 16.75 -6.61 17.39
N ARG A 374 17.79 -7.07 18.10
CA ARG A 374 18.43 -6.27 19.15
C ARG A 374 19.24 -5.11 18.59
N ILE A 375 19.94 -5.34 17.48
CA ILE A 375 20.72 -4.29 16.80
C ILE A 375 19.77 -3.19 16.36
N VAL A 376 18.75 -3.53 15.55
CA VAL A 376 17.78 -2.56 15.00
C VAL A 376 17.14 -1.74 16.11
N ILE A 377 16.60 -2.37 17.17
CA ILE A 377 15.92 -1.64 18.24
C ILE A 377 16.87 -0.72 19.00
N ARG A 378 18.07 -1.20 19.34
CA ARG A 378 19.07 -0.37 20.05
C ARG A 378 19.51 0.82 19.20
N THR A 379 19.80 0.59 17.92
CA THR A 379 20.20 1.67 17.01
C THR A 379 19.07 2.67 16.81
N THR A 380 17.82 2.23 16.63
CA THR A 380 16.67 3.13 16.49
C THR A 380 16.45 3.96 17.75
N LEU A 381 16.53 3.36 18.95
CA LEU A 381 16.38 4.11 20.21
C LEU A 381 17.49 5.14 20.41
N ILE A 382 18.75 4.80 20.09
CA ILE A 382 19.88 5.72 20.19
C ILE A 382 19.71 6.88 19.21
N LEU A 383 19.37 6.60 17.96
CA LEU A 383 19.19 7.63 16.93
C LEU A 383 18.00 8.56 17.26
N LEU A 384 16.87 8.00 17.70
CA LEU A 384 15.72 8.81 18.10
C LEU A 384 16.07 9.70 19.28
N PHE A 385 16.62 9.14 20.36
CA PHE A 385 16.95 9.93 21.55
C PHE A 385 17.98 11.02 21.26
N SER A 386 19.08 10.67 20.57
CA SER A 386 20.11 11.64 20.21
C SER A 386 19.60 12.73 19.25
N GLY A 387 18.78 12.35 18.26
CA GLY A 387 18.14 13.29 17.34
C GLY A 387 17.18 14.25 18.05
N THR A 388 16.31 13.75 18.93
CA THR A 388 15.39 14.56 19.75
C THR A 388 16.15 15.56 20.62
N VAL A 389 17.19 15.12 21.33
CA VAL A 389 18.01 16.00 22.18
C VAL A 389 18.71 17.07 21.35
N PHE A 390 19.32 16.69 20.23
CA PHE A 390 19.99 17.62 19.33
C PHE A 390 19.02 18.69 18.79
N PHE A 391 17.86 18.28 18.28
CA PHE A 391 16.86 19.20 17.75
C PHE A 391 16.30 20.12 18.84
N MET A 392 16.03 19.58 20.03
CA MET A 392 15.54 20.35 21.16
C MET A 392 16.53 21.44 21.59
N ILE A 393 17.85 21.17 21.55
CA ILE A 393 18.89 22.15 21.86
C ILE A 393 18.97 23.22 20.76
N ALA A 394 18.96 22.80 19.49
CA ALA A 394 19.13 23.70 18.35
C ALA A 394 17.94 24.67 18.17
N GLU A 395 16.72 24.16 18.31
CA GLU A 395 15.49 24.89 17.99
C GLU A 395 14.72 25.41 19.22
N TYR A 396 15.32 25.32 20.42
CA TYR A 396 14.67 25.70 21.69
C TYR A 396 14.10 27.12 21.68
N TYR A 397 14.86 28.07 21.14
CA TYR A 397 14.53 29.49 21.10
C TYR A 397 13.86 29.94 19.80
N SER A 398 13.60 28.99 18.89
CA SER A 398 13.02 29.25 17.58
C SER A 398 11.63 28.59 17.51
N THR A 399 11.50 27.48 16.76
CA THR A 399 10.22 26.81 16.47
C THR A 399 9.54 26.20 17.70
N LEU A 400 10.28 25.88 18.75
CA LEU A 400 9.74 25.23 19.96
C LEU A 400 9.18 26.21 21.00
N THR A 401 9.34 27.51 20.81
CA THR A 401 8.97 28.54 21.80
C THR A 401 7.47 28.56 22.10
N GLU A 402 6.64 28.37 21.09
CA GLU A 402 5.17 28.40 21.18
C GLU A 402 4.55 27.10 21.74
N HIS A 403 5.35 26.03 21.86
CA HIS A 403 4.86 24.72 22.29
C HIS A 403 4.93 24.54 23.81
N SER A 404 3.95 23.82 24.36
CA SER A 404 3.94 23.42 25.78
C SER A 404 5.07 22.41 26.05
N LEU A 405 5.37 22.10 27.32
CA LEU A 405 6.45 21.17 27.67
C LEU A 405 6.23 19.76 27.06
N ALA A 406 4.97 19.32 26.94
CA ALA A 406 4.62 18.09 26.21
C ALA A 406 4.88 18.23 24.70
N GLY A 407 4.56 19.38 24.11
CA GLY A 407 4.87 19.68 22.72
C GLY A 407 6.35 19.74 22.43
N LYS A 408 7.15 20.33 23.33
CA LYS A 408 8.62 20.38 23.21
C LYS A 408 9.26 19.00 23.21
N LEU A 409 8.59 17.98 23.76
CA LEU A 409 9.05 16.59 23.74
C LEU A 409 8.51 15.79 22.55
N SER A 410 7.28 16.05 22.09
CA SER A 410 6.68 15.30 20.96
C SER A 410 7.06 15.88 19.60
N PHE A 411 7.21 17.20 19.49
CA PHE A 411 7.44 17.92 18.25
C PHE A 411 8.80 17.61 17.58
N PRO A 412 9.91 17.46 18.33
CA PRO A 412 11.19 17.05 17.75
C PRO A 412 11.20 15.63 17.16
N PHE A 413 10.21 14.78 17.47
CA PHE A 413 10.08 13.46 16.84
C PHE A 413 9.47 13.53 15.43
N LEU A 414 8.77 14.61 15.09
CA LEU A 414 7.93 14.67 13.88
C LEU A 414 8.65 15.28 12.66
N ILE A 415 9.74 16.03 12.85
CA ILE A 415 10.38 16.82 11.79
C ILE A 415 11.74 16.22 11.39
N PRO A 416 11.90 15.67 10.17
CA PRO A 416 13.17 15.75 9.47
C PRO A 416 13.42 17.21 9.02
N PRO A 417 14.69 17.68 8.96
CA PRO A 417 15.05 19.10 8.86
C PRO A 417 14.77 19.78 7.49
N GLN A 418 13.60 19.58 6.87
CA GLN A 418 13.31 19.99 5.48
C GLN A 418 11.98 20.73 5.27
N GLN A 419 11.59 21.63 6.16
CA GLN A 419 10.64 22.68 5.76
C GLN A 419 11.32 24.05 5.87
N GLU A 420 11.81 24.51 4.72
CA GLU A 420 12.30 25.87 4.52
C GLU A 420 11.21 26.88 4.89
N ARG A 421 11.62 27.91 5.63
CA ARG A 421 10.77 29.05 5.98
C ARG A 421 10.21 29.68 4.69
N PRO A 422 8.98 30.24 4.70
CA PRO A 422 8.69 31.31 3.76
C PRO A 422 9.72 32.41 4.04
N VAL A 423 10.55 32.70 3.05
CA VAL A 423 11.44 33.86 3.07
C VAL A 423 10.56 35.06 3.36
N LEU A 424 10.73 35.64 4.55
CA LEU A 424 10.27 36.99 4.83
C LEU A 424 10.99 37.89 3.83
N THR A 425 10.30 38.23 2.75
CA THR A 425 10.61 39.43 1.98
C THR A 425 10.40 40.61 2.94
N MET A 426 11.51 41.18 3.41
CA MET A 426 11.58 42.63 3.62
C MET A 426 11.67 43.32 2.28
#